data_AF-A0A6H5HUU8-F1
#
_entry.id   AF-A0A6H5HUU8-F1
#
_cell.length_a   1.000
_cell.length_b   1.000
_cell.length_c   1.000
_cell.angle_alpha   90.00
_cell.angle_beta   90.00
_cell.angle_gamma   90.00
#
_symmetry.space_group_name_H-M   'P 1'
#
loop_
_entity.id
_entity.type
_entity.pdbx_description
1 polymer ?
#
loop_
_entity_poly.entity_id
_entity_poly.type
_entity_poly.pdbx_seq_one_letter_code
_entity_poly.pdbx_strand_id
1 'polypeptide(L)'
;MDDEDGKCMPDCCKYQELANYSMWETGLDCHDGPSEVVELMRQIIAEQRRWDTQIRRPMITEMREQWLLLTKLQKAHDKLVGGVSDDSDNEEECKRSGQNEAGRLRPVQCDGALPKAKRLKTAETAANQEPDYDDYVNAVTESCVNLIVHHISNMSPRTVTILFGSDIDNTKENLILKLISCQGITYVSSIVVEYFEKSSIFVILIRDESEAYSVKKYIDDFTDAFPNETRPKILVVLLEGEIKNDDTIRRIYEHGWTNKFLDVSLVKIGHSSSCVVQVYNPFESRVGEKNLNDKSVELFPDKLINVHQQKITMGAISNDPLVKIVQNSVGEVMYLDSADTDKTILAFESMNFNIEYVIMNETVRYYKGLLMFVDELRINQLNLVAFSRGFPSAFDNVTHVYSGASCYSVAAAVPYWINTRMRLPWQTLTYLFVVPSFIGLVTWMLKVVNALNDSVRILDIFGSLFGVTIGMKPTKITEMIVLSTIFFVSIVFPSDFYSHFINEKLVKGSVGLNTFKSIDESGLDVFCMTAYSQTLLEINDTWAKNIHQRLTPTYDQNECMTDLMSGNPRRKRETY
;
A
#
# COMPACT_ATOMS: atom_id res chain seq x y z
N MET A 1 23.66 -0.51 6.73
CA MET A 1 24.80 0.17 6.10
C MET A 1 24.97 1.47 6.86
N ASP A 2 25.84 1.47 7.85
CA ASP A 2 26.20 2.68 8.60
C ASP A 2 27.66 3.00 8.27
N ASP A 3 27.97 4.28 8.11
CA ASP A 3 29.36 4.75 8.09
C ASP A 3 29.93 4.74 9.52
N GLU A 4 31.26 4.74 9.65
CA GLU A 4 32.01 4.60 10.91
C GLU A 4 31.65 5.66 11.98
N ASP A 5 30.87 6.69 11.63
CA ASP A 5 30.39 7.74 12.54
C ASP A 5 28.89 7.67 12.90
N GLY A 6 28.17 6.60 12.55
CA GLY A 6 26.81 6.34 13.07
C GLY A 6 25.74 7.39 12.70
N LYS A 7 25.92 8.12 11.58
CA LYS A 7 24.89 9.01 11.03
C LYS A 7 24.17 8.31 9.87
N CYS A 8 22.84 8.16 9.99
CA CYS A 8 21.99 7.79 8.86
C CYS A 8 22.18 8.76 7.69
N MET A 9 22.51 8.25 6.51
CA MET A 9 22.48 9.03 5.27
C MET A 9 21.03 9.49 4.98
N PRO A 10 20.79 10.77 4.62
CA PRO A 10 19.46 11.31 4.34
C PRO A 10 18.71 10.59 3.20
N ASP A 11 19.44 9.92 2.31
CA ASP A 11 18.88 9.26 1.13
C ASP A 11 18.41 7.82 1.39
N CYS A 12 18.71 7.22 2.55
CA CYS A 12 18.33 5.83 2.85
C CYS A 12 16.81 5.62 2.87
N CYS A 13 16.02 6.58 3.37
CA CYS A 13 14.56 6.47 3.40
C CYS A 13 13.96 6.42 1.98
N LYS A 14 14.56 7.17 1.04
CA LYS A 14 14.08 7.22 -0.35
C LYS A 14 14.39 5.93 -1.12
N TYR A 15 15.53 5.31 -0.82
CA TYR A 15 15.88 4.01 -1.38
C TYR A 15 15.15 2.84 -0.72
N GLN A 16 14.73 2.98 0.54
CA GLN A 16 13.94 1.98 1.25
C GLN A 16 12.49 1.92 0.74
N GLU A 17 11.88 3.05 0.37
CA GLU A 17 10.58 3.07 -0.32
C GLU A 17 10.65 2.44 -1.71
N LEU A 18 11.72 2.72 -2.48
CA LEU A 18 11.94 2.09 -3.79
C LEU A 18 12.24 0.59 -3.68
N ALA A 19 12.97 0.15 -2.66
CA ALA A 19 13.24 -1.26 -2.40
C ALA A 19 11.96 -2.01 -2.04
N ASN A 20 11.14 -1.44 -1.15
CA ASN A 20 9.84 -1.98 -0.77
C ASN A 20 8.87 -2.07 -1.97
N TYR A 21 8.91 -1.08 -2.87
CA TYR A 21 8.11 -1.09 -4.09
C TYR A 21 8.58 -2.19 -5.07
N SER A 22 9.90 -2.38 -5.24
CA SER A 22 10.43 -3.41 -6.15
C SER A 22 10.27 -4.84 -5.62
N MET A 23 10.34 -5.06 -4.29
CA MET A 23 10.06 -6.36 -3.68
C MET A 23 8.62 -6.80 -3.93
N TRP A 24 7.68 -5.85 -3.95
CA TRP A 24 6.27 -6.10 -4.22
C TRP A 24 5.99 -6.48 -5.68
N GLU A 25 6.70 -5.89 -6.65
CA GLU A 25 6.58 -6.26 -8.07
C GLU A 25 7.28 -7.57 -8.45
N THR A 26 8.33 -7.97 -7.71
CA THR A 26 9.19 -9.12 -8.08
C THR A 26 8.88 -10.41 -7.33
N GLY A 27 8.05 -10.37 -6.28
CA GLY A 27 7.66 -11.56 -5.51
C GLY A 27 8.80 -12.18 -4.69
N LEU A 28 9.84 -11.42 -4.38
CA LEU A 28 10.98 -11.86 -3.57
C LEU A 28 10.61 -11.91 -2.09
N ASP A 29 10.88 -13.05 -1.46
CA ASP A 29 10.52 -13.35 -0.07
C ASP A 29 11.59 -12.81 0.88
N CYS A 30 11.22 -12.49 2.14
CA CYS A 30 12.12 -11.89 3.14
C CYS A 30 13.32 -12.79 3.57
N HIS A 31 13.46 -13.97 2.95
CA HIS A 31 14.52 -14.94 3.20
C HIS A 31 15.72 -14.83 2.26
N ASP A 32 15.63 -14.04 1.19
CA ASP A 32 16.70 -13.91 0.20
C ASP A 32 17.79 -12.95 0.71
N GLY A 33 19.05 -13.43 0.66
CA GLY A 33 20.18 -12.76 1.29
C GLY A 33 20.50 -11.39 0.68
N PRO A 34 21.20 -10.51 1.44
CA PRO A 34 21.48 -9.13 1.02
C PRO A 34 22.28 -8.98 -0.29
N SER A 35 22.87 -10.06 -0.83
CA SER A 35 23.56 -10.06 -2.12
C SER A 35 22.63 -10.01 -3.34
N GLU A 36 21.44 -10.61 -3.27
CA GLU A 36 20.51 -10.67 -4.42
C GLU A 36 19.76 -9.35 -4.60
N VAL A 37 19.37 -8.71 -3.49
CA VAL A 37 18.78 -7.37 -3.47
C VAL A 37 19.73 -6.32 -4.06
N VAL A 38 21.03 -6.42 -3.75
CA VAL A 38 22.05 -5.49 -4.27
C VAL A 38 22.26 -5.66 -5.78
N GLU A 39 22.19 -6.88 -6.30
CA GLU A 39 22.33 -7.12 -7.74
C GLU A 39 21.10 -6.67 -8.53
N LEU A 40 19.90 -6.84 -7.97
CA LEU A 40 18.67 -6.30 -8.54
C LEU A 40 18.69 -4.77 -8.60
N MET A 41 19.13 -4.09 -7.53
CA MET A 41 19.26 -2.63 -7.54
C MET A 41 20.25 -2.14 -8.60
N ARG A 42 21.35 -2.88 -8.85
CA ARG A 42 22.29 -2.54 -9.93
C ARG A 42 21.67 -2.65 -11.31
N GLN A 43 20.83 -3.67 -11.53
CA GLN A 43 20.11 -3.84 -12.80
C GLN A 43 19.08 -2.73 -13.03
N ILE A 44 18.32 -2.35 -11.99
CA ILE A 44 17.36 -1.22 -12.06
C ILE A 44 18.09 0.08 -12.41
N ILE A 45 19.21 0.38 -11.74
CA ILE A 45 20.00 1.60 -12.03
C ILE A 45 20.57 1.57 -13.47
N ALA A 46 20.97 0.40 -13.97
CA ALA A 46 21.47 0.25 -15.33
C ALA A 46 20.36 0.47 -16.39
N GLU A 47 19.17 -0.11 -16.19
CA GLU A 47 18.01 0.10 -17.06
C GLU A 47 17.53 1.55 -17.01
N GLN A 48 17.54 2.20 -15.85
CA GLN A 48 17.15 3.61 -15.75
C GLN A 48 18.12 4.54 -16.48
N ARG A 49 19.43 4.24 -16.43
CA ARG A 49 20.44 4.95 -17.24
C ARG A 49 20.24 4.70 -18.74
N ARG A 50 19.85 3.48 -19.13
CA ARG A 50 19.53 3.14 -20.52
C ARG A 50 18.30 3.90 -21.01
N TRP A 51 17.25 3.99 -20.20
CA TRP A 51 16.03 4.73 -20.50
C TRP A 51 16.29 6.23 -20.67
N ASP A 52 17.06 6.84 -19.76
CA ASP A 52 17.44 8.26 -19.84
C ASP A 52 18.28 8.57 -21.09
N THR A 53 19.15 7.65 -21.52
CA THR A 53 20.06 7.87 -22.66
C THR A 53 19.44 7.51 -24.01
N GLN A 54 18.68 6.43 -24.11
CA GLN A 54 18.14 5.92 -25.38
C GLN A 54 16.75 6.45 -25.72
N ILE A 55 15.96 6.86 -24.72
CA ILE A 55 14.55 7.20 -24.94
C ILE A 55 14.30 8.68 -24.60
N ARG A 56 14.62 9.09 -23.37
CA ARG A 56 14.29 10.44 -22.89
C ARG A 56 15.02 11.55 -23.63
N ARG A 57 16.33 11.39 -23.87
CA ARG A 57 17.14 12.42 -24.59
C ARG A 57 16.73 12.59 -26.05
N PRO A 58 16.51 11.53 -26.86
CA PRO A 58 15.97 11.66 -28.21
C PRO A 58 14.58 12.31 -28.22
N MET A 59 13.69 11.91 -27.32
CA MET A 59 12.33 12.47 -27.22
C MET A 59 12.34 13.97 -26.90
N ILE A 60 13.18 14.42 -25.95
CA ILE A 60 13.34 15.86 -25.66
C ILE A 60 13.90 16.62 -26.87
N THR A 61 14.79 15.98 -27.64
CA THR A 61 15.36 16.59 -28.86
C THR A 61 14.31 16.75 -29.94
N GLU A 62 13.49 15.73 -30.17
CA GLU A 62 12.38 15.74 -31.14
C GLU A 62 11.29 16.76 -30.74
N MET A 63 10.90 16.81 -29.46
CA MET A 63 9.96 17.83 -28.96
C MET A 63 10.49 19.24 -29.16
N ARG A 64 11.80 19.46 -29.02
CA ARG A 64 12.44 20.76 -29.27
C ARG A 64 12.41 21.13 -30.74
N GLU A 65 12.58 20.16 -31.65
CA GLU A 65 12.47 20.36 -33.09
C GLU A 65 11.04 20.67 -33.53
N GLN A 66 10.05 19.94 -33.00
CA GLN A 66 8.63 20.19 -33.24
C GLN A 66 8.20 21.58 -32.73
N TRP A 67 8.67 21.98 -31.55
CA TRP A 67 8.43 23.33 -31.01
C TRP A 67 9.02 24.43 -31.90
N LEU A 68 10.22 24.21 -32.45
CA LEU A 68 10.88 25.10 -33.42
C LEU A 68 10.12 25.20 -34.74
N LEU A 69 9.51 24.10 -35.19
CA LEU A 69 8.65 24.07 -36.38
C LEU A 69 7.37 24.89 -36.16
N LEU A 70 6.71 24.70 -35.00
CA LEU A 70 5.51 25.44 -34.62
C LEU A 70 5.76 26.95 -34.51
N THR A 71 6.90 27.37 -33.95
CA THR A 71 7.25 28.80 -33.89
C THR A 71 7.53 29.40 -35.27
N LYS A 72 8.06 28.61 -36.22
CA LYS A 72 8.23 29.05 -37.62
C LYS A 72 6.87 29.20 -38.33
N LEU A 73 5.96 28.26 -38.11
CA LEU A 73 4.60 28.31 -38.66
C LEU A 73 3.81 29.49 -38.10
N GLN A 74 3.92 29.76 -36.80
CA GLN A 74 3.30 30.93 -36.17
C GLN A 74 3.83 32.24 -36.77
N LYS A 75 5.14 32.39 -36.95
CA LYS A 75 5.73 33.57 -37.60
C LYS A 75 5.30 33.73 -39.06
N ALA A 76 5.07 32.62 -39.78
CA ALA A 76 4.56 32.66 -41.14
C ALA A 76 3.09 33.09 -41.19
N HIS A 77 2.27 32.59 -40.26
CA HIS A 77 0.89 33.01 -40.05
C HIS A 77 0.80 34.50 -39.70
N ASP A 78 1.61 35.00 -38.76
CA ASP A 78 1.59 36.41 -38.36
C ASP A 78 2.04 37.34 -39.51
N LYS A 79 2.92 36.87 -40.40
CA LYS A 79 3.28 37.58 -41.65
C LYS A 79 2.14 37.62 -42.68
N LEU A 80 1.31 36.57 -42.72
CA LEU A 80 0.17 36.49 -43.63
C LEU A 80 -1.02 37.30 -43.12
N VAL A 81 -1.22 37.33 -41.80
CA VAL A 81 -2.34 38.04 -41.15
C VAL A 81 -2.01 39.51 -40.90
N GLY A 82 -0.75 39.88 -40.70
CA GLY A 82 -0.31 41.29 -40.57
C GLY A 82 -0.25 42.09 -41.88
N GLY A 83 -0.72 41.51 -43.00
CA GLY A 83 -0.69 42.10 -44.33
C GLY A 83 -2.06 42.55 -44.85
N VAL A 84 -2.96 43.00 -43.97
CA VAL A 84 -4.18 43.73 -44.35
C VAL A 84 -4.45 44.78 -43.27
N SER A 85 -3.80 45.94 -43.39
CA SER A 85 -4.28 47.18 -42.77
C SER A 85 -4.74 48.10 -43.88
N ASP A 86 -5.97 48.59 -43.74
CA ASP A 86 -6.65 49.55 -44.60
C ASP A 86 -5.78 50.78 -44.90
N ASP A 87 -5.33 50.91 -46.15
CA ASP A 87 -4.94 52.19 -46.75
C ASP A 87 -6.07 52.59 -47.72
N SER A 88 -7.18 53.03 -47.15
CA SER A 88 -8.23 53.77 -47.85
C SER A 88 -8.31 55.19 -47.30
N ASP A 89 -7.18 55.92 -47.30
CA ASP A 89 -7.14 57.37 -47.04
C ASP A 89 -5.76 57.90 -47.45
N ASN A 90 -5.54 58.12 -48.76
CA ASN A 90 -4.53 59.04 -49.30
C ASN A 90 -4.63 59.10 -50.83
N GLU A 91 -5.76 59.63 -51.32
CA GLU A 91 -5.90 60.06 -52.71
C GLU A 91 -6.34 61.52 -52.77
N GLU A 92 -5.63 62.40 -52.06
CA GLU A 92 -5.83 63.85 -52.24
C GLU A 92 -4.59 64.69 -51.91
N GLU A 93 -3.41 64.33 -52.42
CA GLU A 93 -2.25 65.23 -52.35
C GLU A 93 -1.26 65.08 -53.52
N CYS A 94 -1.73 65.34 -54.74
CA CYS A 94 -0.82 65.65 -55.85
C CYS A 94 -1.46 66.51 -56.95
N LYS A 95 -2.06 67.64 -56.54
CA LYS A 95 -2.33 68.77 -57.44
C LYS A 95 -2.07 70.09 -56.72
N ARG A 96 -0.82 70.54 -56.71
CA ARG A 96 -0.47 71.98 -56.77
C ARG A 96 1.02 72.19 -57.01
N SER A 97 1.30 72.67 -58.23
CA SER A 97 2.24 73.75 -58.57
C SER A 97 3.72 73.64 -58.16
N GLY A 98 4.57 73.55 -59.19
CA GLY A 98 5.97 73.96 -59.11
C GLY A 98 6.60 73.98 -60.50
N GLN A 99 6.39 75.08 -61.23
CA GLN A 99 7.27 75.47 -62.35
C GLN A 99 8.72 75.49 -61.87
N ASN A 100 9.66 74.94 -62.64
CA ASN A 100 10.74 75.71 -63.27
C ASN A 100 11.70 74.82 -64.07
N GLU A 101 11.92 75.27 -65.31
CA GLU A 101 13.18 75.32 -66.06
C GLU A 101 14.27 74.29 -65.75
N ALA A 102 14.40 73.30 -66.62
CA ALA A 102 15.59 73.08 -67.46
C ALA A 102 15.46 71.71 -68.13
N GLY A 103 15.34 71.72 -69.46
CA GLY A 103 15.13 70.51 -70.24
C GLY A 103 16.30 69.52 -70.17
N ARG A 104 15.97 68.23 -70.03
CA ARG A 104 16.49 67.14 -70.86
C ARG A 104 15.78 65.82 -70.54
N LEU A 105 15.52 65.08 -71.62
CA LEU A 105 14.79 63.82 -71.74
C LEU A 105 15.45 62.63 -71.02
N ARG A 106 14.63 61.74 -70.44
CA ARG A 106 14.73 60.27 -70.60
C ARG A 106 13.33 59.64 -70.56
N PRO A 107 13.01 58.66 -71.44
CA PRO A 107 11.79 57.87 -71.32
C PRO A 107 11.99 56.76 -70.29
N VAL A 108 11.09 56.64 -69.33
CA VAL A 108 10.95 55.42 -68.51
C VAL A 108 9.73 54.67 -69.03
N GLN A 109 10.01 53.43 -69.43
CA GLN A 109 9.11 52.45 -69.98
C GLN A 109 8.30 51.83 -68.83
N CYS A 110 6.96 51.93 -68.89
CA CYS A 110 6.05 51.20 -68.01
C CYS A 110 5.28 50.18 -68.85
N ASP A 111 5.73 48.93 -68.82
CA ASP A 111 5.01 47.81 -69.41
C ASP A 111 3.80 47.44 -68.55
N GLY A 112 2.61 47.59 -69.15
CA GLY A 112 1.71 46.46 -69.39
C GLY A 112 1.01 45.82 -68.19
N ALA A 113 -0.10 46.43 -67.79
CA ALA A 113 -1.15 45.83 -66.97
C ALA A 113 -1.93 44.70 -67.69
N LEU A 114 -2.31 43.64 -66.96
CA LEU A 114 -3.45 42.72 -67.21
C LEU A 114 -3.55 41.66 -66.06
N PRO A 115 -4.72 41.10 -65.71
CA PRO A 115 -5.96 41.75 -65.29
C PRO A 115 -6.47 41.23 -63.91
N LYS A 116 -6.74 42.14 -62.97
CA LYS A 116 -7.44 41.85 -61.68
C LYS A 116 -8.89 41.36 -61.86
N ALA A 117 -9.49 41.55 -63.04
CA ALA A 117 -10.89 41.19 -63.31
C ALA A 117 -11.17 39.68 -63.39
N LYS A 118 -10.14 38.84 -63.59
CA LYS A 118 -10.33 37.37 -63.63
C LYS A 118 -10.34 36.73 -62.24
N ARG A 119 -9.78 37.40 -61.21
CA ARG A 119 -9.74 36.87 -59.83
C ARG A 119 -11.01 37.18 -59.03
N LEU A 120 -11.69 38.30 -59.30
CA LEU A 120 -12.95 38.61 -58.60
C LEU A 120 -14.10 37.67 -59.03
N LYS A 121 -14.20 37.33 -60.33
CA LYS A 121 -15.22 36.36 -60.78
C LYS A 121 -14.99 34.96 -60.21
N THR A 122 -13.74 34.51 -60.06
CA THR A 122 -13.47 33.19 -59.45
C THR A 122 -13.77 33.19 -57.95
N ALA A 123 -13.58 34.31 -57.25
CA ALA A 123 -13.91 34.46 -55.83
C ALA A 123 -15.44 34.53 -55.59
N GLU A 124 -16.20 35.23 -56.44
CA GLU A 124 -17.68 35.25 -56.37
C GLU A 124 -18.31 33.91 -56.78
N THR A 125 -17.65 33.11 -57.62
CA THR A 125 -18.14 31.77 -57.98
C THR A 125 -17.84 30.75 -56.87
N ALA A 126 -16.72 30.89 -56.15
CA ALA A 126 -16.37 30.04 -55.01
C ALA A 126 -17.16 30.38 -53.74
N ALA A 127 -17.59 31.64 -53.55
CA ALA A 127 -18.39 32.05 -52.39
C ALA A 127 -19.89 31.67 -52.49
N ASN A 128 -20.37 31.25 -53.67
CA ASN A 128 -21.75 30.84 -53.91
C ASN A 128 -21.93 29.32 -54.05
N GLN A 129 -20.86 28.53 -53.91
CA GLN A 129 -20.99 27.09 -53.69
C GLN A 129 -21.19 26.87 -52.19
N GLU A 130 -22.42 26.50 -51.80
CA GLU A 130 -22.62 25.89 -50.49
C GLU A 130 -21.60 24.74 -50.37
N PRO A 131 -20.77 24.70 -49.32
CA PRO A 131 -19.86 23.59 -49.12
C PRO A 131 -20.69 22.30 -49.14
N ASP A 132 -20.19 21.32 -49.88
CA ASP A 132 -20.86 20.03 -49.98
C ASP A 132 -21.14 19.53 -48.55
N TYR A 133 -22.38 19.13 -48.28
CA TYR A 133 -22.81 18.67 -46.96
C TYR A 133 -21.90 17.54 -46.48
N ASP A 134 -21.46 16.70 -47.42
CA ASP A 134 -20.54 15.59 -47.16
C ASP A 134 -19.14 16.09 -46.75
N ASP A 135 -18.62 17.16 -47.37
CA ASP A 135 -17.33 17.77 -46.99
C ASP A 135 -17.39 18.37 -45.57
N TYR A 136 -18.51 18.99 -45.20
CA TYR A 136 -18.72 19.52 -43.86
C TYR A 136 -18.78 18.41 -42.81
N VAL A 137 -19.53 17.34 -43.06
CA VAL A 137 -19.64 16.19 -42.16
C VAL A 137 -18.29 15.47 -42.00
N ASN A 138 -17.51 15.38 -43.09
CA ASN A 138 -16.16 14.81 -43.05
C ASN A 138 -15.21 15.65 -42.19
N ALA A 139 -15.22 16.98 -42.33
CA ALA A 139 -14.38 17.88 -41.51
C ALA A 139 -14.74 17.84 -40.02
N VAL A 140 -16.03 17.75 -39.70
CA VAL A 140 -16.52 17.57 -38.32
C VAL A 140 -16.06 16.26 -37.72
N THR A 141 -16.28 15.16 -38.44
CA THR A 141 -15.85 13.83 -38.02
C THR A 141 -14.35 13.82 -37.79
N GLU A 142 -13.58 14.39 -38.73
CA GLU A 142 -12.13 14.51 -38.62
C GLU A 142 -11.68 15.26 -37.35
N SER A 143 -12.35 16.36 -37.01
CA SER A 143 -12.08 17.12 -35.78
C SER A 143 -12.34 16.28 -34.52
N CYS A 144 -13.48 15.58 -34.46
CA CYS A 144 -13.81 14.69 -33.33
C CYS A 144 -12.80 13.57 -33.16
N VAL A 145 -12.35 12.99 -34.26
CA VAL A 145 -11.35 11.91 -34.27
C VAL A 145 -10.03 12.41 -33.73
N ASN A 146 -9.56 13.58 -34.20
CA ASN A 146 -8.33 14.17 -33.69
C ASN A 146 -8.41 14.43 -32.17
N LEU A 147 -9.59 14.81 -31.65
CA LEU A 147 -9.81 14.97 -30.22
C LEU A 147 -9.75 13.64 -29.46
N ILE A 148 -10.43 12.60 -29.97
CA ILE A 148 -10.37 11.25 -29.37
C ILE A 148 -8.93 10.75 -29.34
N VAL A 149 -8.21 10.88 -30.45
CA VAL A 149 -6.79 10.50 -30.58
C VAL A 149 -5.94 11.28 -29.58
N HIS A 150 -6.18 12.59 -29.44
CA HIS A 150 -5.47 13.42 -28.47
C HIS A 150 -5.70 12.94 -27.03
N HIS A 151 -6.96 12.66 -26.66
CA HIS A 151 -7.31 12.13 -25.34
C HIS A 151 -6.69 10.76 -25.07
N ILE A 152 -6.75 9.83 -26.03
CA ILE A 152 -6.10 8.51 -25.94
C ILE A 152 -4.59 8.68 -25.78
N SER A 153 -3.95 9.52 -26.59
CA SER A 153 -2.50 9.74 -26.54
C SER A 153 -2.05 10.33 -25.19
N ASN A 154 -2.84 11.26 -24.62
CA ASN A 154 -2.55 11.82 -23.30
C ASN A 154 -2.60 10.78 -22.17
N MET A 155 -3.38 9.71 -22.34
CA MET A 155 -3.42 8.59 -21.38
C MET A 155 -2.18 7.69 -21.46
N SER A 156 -1.37 7.82 -22.51
CA SER A 156 -0.17 7.00 -22.76
C SER A 156 -0.44 5.48 -22.64
N PRO A 157 -1.46 4.94 -23.33
CA PRO A 157 -1.74 3.51 -23.29
C PRO A 157 -0.56 2.72 -23.87
N ARG A 158 -0.31 1.54 -23.33
CA ARG A 158 0.74 0.65 -23.89
C ARG A 158 0.28 -0.01 -25.18
N THR A 159 -1.01 -0.32 -25.26
CA THR A 159 -1.63 -0.90 -26.45
C THR A 159 -2.99 -0.25 -26.69
N VAL A 160 -3.30 0.01 -27.96
CA VAL A 160 -4.65 0.37 -28.39
C VAL A 160 -5.07 -0.65 -29.45
N THR A 161 -6.20 -1.31 -29.22
CA THR A 161 -6.76 -2.33 -30.12
C THR A 161 -8.08 -1.80 -30.68
N ILE A 162 -8.26 -1.85 -31.99
CA ILE A 162 -9.47 -1.34 -32.66
C ILE A 162 -10.30 -2.52 -33.15
N LEU A 163 -11.58 -2.55 -32.78
CA LEU A 163 -12.57 -3.55 -33.16
C LEU A 163 -13.71 -2.90 -33.96
N PHE A 164 -14.31 -3.64 -34.89
CA PHE A 164 -15.33 -3.13 -35.80
C PHE A 164 -16.64 -3.92 -35.68
N GLY A 165 -17.77 -3.20 -35.69
CA GLY A 165 -19.12 -3.79 -35.61
C GLY A 165 -19.61 -4.49 -36.88
N SER A 166 -19.11 -4.14 -38.07
CA SER A 166 -19.48 -4.69 -39.38
C SER A 166 -18.54 -4.17 -40.49
N ASP A 167 -18.75 -4.59 -41.76
CA ASP A 167 -17.95 -4.18 -42.93
C ASP A 167 -17.75 -2.65 -43.00
N ILE A 168 -16.48 -2.26 -43.16
CA ILE A 168 -16.00 -0.89 -43.01
C ILE A 168 -15.97 -0.22 -44.40
N ASP A 169 -16.82 0.79 -44.63
CA ASP A 169 -16.73 1.66 -45.82
C ASP A 169 -15.48 2.57 -45.79
N ASN A 170 -15.00 2.99 -46.98
CA ASN A 170 -13.76 3.76 -47.20
C ASN A 170 -13.58 5.02 -46.32
N THR A 171 -14.66 5.69 -45.90
CA THR A 171 -14.61 6.88 -45.02
C THR A 171 -14.00 6.56 -43.65
N LYS A 172 -14.10 5.30 -43.21
CA LYS A 172 -13.56 4.80 -41.95
C LYS A 172 -12.09 4.39 -42.07
N GLU A 173 -11.56 4.19 -43.28
CA GLU A 173 -10.15 3.88 -43.50
C GLU A 173 -9.25 5.04 -43.03
N ASN A 174 -9.70 6.29 -43.22
CA ASN A 174 -9.00 7.49 -42.71
C ASN A 174 -9.02 7.60 -41.17
N LEU A 175 -10.14 7.25 -40.54
CA LEU A 175 -10.26 7.16 -39.07
C LEU A 175 -9.25 6.14 -38.52
N ILE A 176 -9.21 4.97 -39.16
CA ILE A 176 -8.34 3.85 -38.80
C ILE A 176 -6.87 4.23 -39.02
N LEU A 177 -6.52 4.81 -40.17
CA LEU A 177 -5.16 5.26 -40.47
C LEU A 177 -4.66 6.33 -39.49
N LYS A 178 -5.54 7.25 -39.07
CA LYS A 178 -5.19 8.27 -38.07
C LYS A 178 -5.02 7.69 -36.68
N LEU A 179 -5.91 6.79 -36.26
CA LEU A 179 -5.74 6.08 -34.99
C LEU A 179 -4.43 5.30 -35.04
N ILE A 180 -4.19 4.46 -36.06
CA ILE A 180 -2.97 3.67 -36.28
C ILE A 180 -1.70 4.53 -36.29
N SER A 181 -1.75 5.76 -36.81
CA SER A 181 -0.60 6.65 -36.82
C SER A 181 -0.14 7.10 -35.43
N CYS A 182 -0.99 6.93 -34.40
CA CYS A 182 -0.66 7.16 -33.00
C CYS A 182 -0.19 5.87 -32.32
N GLN A 183 1.13 5.71 -32.20
CA GLN A 183 1.84 4.77 -31.31
C GLN A 183 1.42 3.28 -31.35
N GLY A 184 2.25 2.43 -31.97
CA GLY A 184 2.36 1.00 -31.63
C GLY A 184 1.08 0.15 -31.74
N ILE A 185 0.09 0.61 -32.51
CA ILE A 185 -1.22 -0.03 -32.61
C ILE A 185 -1.12 -1.37 -33.32
N THR A 186 -1.68 -2.41 -32.70
CA THR A 186 -1.79 -3.74 -33.29
C THR A 186 -3.20 -3.89 -33.85
N TYR A 187 -3.31 -4.08 -35.16
CA TYR A 187 -4.58 -4.32 -35.83
C TYR A 187 -5.02 -5.76 -35.59
N VAL A 188 -6.24 -5.96 -35.10
CA VAL A 188 -6.77 -7.29 -34.78
C VAL A 188 -8.20 -7.39 -35.29
N SER A 189 -8.41 -8.13 -36.38
CA SER A 189 -9.73 -8.38 -36.98
C SER A 189 -10.56 -9.43 -36.23
N SER A 190 -9.97 -10.13 -35.25
CA SER A 190 -10.61 -11.14 -34.42
C SER A 190 -9.88 -11.22 -33.08
N ILE A 191 -10.57 -11.15 -31.94
CA ILE A 191 -9.96 -11.23 -30.60
C ILE A 191 -9.15 -12.53 -30.49
N VAL A 192 -7.84 -12.46 -30.71
CA VAL A 192 -6.91 -13.54 -30.39
C VAL A 192 -6.33 -13.19 -29.03
N VAL A 193 -6.72 -13.97 -28.02
CA VAL A 193 -6.32 -13.78 -26.63
C VAL A 193 -4.86 -14.22 -26.47
N GLU A 194 -3.93 -13.32 -26.77
CA GLU A 194 -2.53 -13.45 -26.36
C GLU A 194 -2.13 -12.22 -25.56
N TYR A 195 -2.00 -12.41 -24.24
CA TYR A 195 -1.42 -11.51 -23.23
C TYR A 195 -1.73 -10.01 -23.37
N PHE A 196 -2.76 -9.54 -22.67
CA PHE A 196 -3.05 -8.12 -22.54
C PHE A 196 -2.42 -7.50 -21.28
N GLU A 197 -1.89 -6.28 -21.40
CA GLU A 197 -1.26 -5.54 -20.31
C GLU A 197 -2.24 -4.58 -19.60
N LYS A 198 -1.96 -4.21 -18.34
CA LYS A 198 -2.80 -3.39 -17.43
C LYS A 198 -3.19 -1.98 -17.94
N SER A 199 -2.70 -1.55 -19.12
CA SER A 199 -2.94 -0.22 -19.70
C SER A 199 -3.34 -0.31 -21.17
N SER A 200 -4.24 -1.26 -21.48
CA SER A 200 -4.77 -1.48 -22.83
C SER A 200 -6.09 -0.72 -23.02
N ILE A 201 -6.26 -0.08 -24.18
CA ILE A 201 -7.51 0.57 -24.59
C ILE A 201 -8.10 -0.17 -25.80
N PHE A 202 -9.37 -0.56 -25.70
CA PHE A 202 -10.13 -1.19 -26.78
C PHE A 202 -11.08 -0.17 -27.37
N VAL A 203 -10.91 0.15 -28.65
CA VAL A 203 -11.78 1.08 -29.38
C VAL A 203 -12.74 0.27 -30.24
N ILE A 204 -14.02 0.29 -29.92
CA ILE A 204 -15.08 -0.37 -30.68
C ILE A 204 -15.76 0.70 -31.54
N LEU A 205 -15.68 0.53 -32.85
CA LEU A 205 -16.32 1.43 -33.81
C LEU A 205 -17.66 0.82 -34.24
N ILE A 206 -18.75 1.53 -33.93
CA ILE A 206 -20.11 1.12 -34.29
C ILE A 206 -20.77 2.17 -35.18
N ARG A 207 -21.52 1.68 -36.17
CA ARG A 207 -22.22 2.53 -37.12
C ARG A 207 -23.48 3.09 -36.52
N ASP A 208 -24.40 2.22 -36.11
CA ASP A 208 -25.75 2.56 -35.69
C ASP A 208 -26.15 1.89 -34.36
N GLU A 209 -27.34 2.23 -33.86
CA GLU A 209 -27.90 1.67 -32.62
C GLU A 209 -28.20 0.15 -32.74
N SER A 210 -28.37 -0.40 -33.95
CA SER A 210 -28.62 -1.83 -34.12
C SER A 210 -27.39 -2.66 -33.75
N GLU A 211 -26.20 -2.10 -33.92
CA GLU A 211 -24.92 -2.67 -33.49
C GLU A 211 -24.64 -2.53 -31.99
N ALA A 212 -25.47 -1.79 -31.24
CA ALA A 212 -25.34 -1.64 -29.79
C ALA A 212 -25.41 -3.00 -29.05
N TYR A 213 -26.15 -3.97 -29.59
CA TYR A 213 -26.20 -5.33 -29.06
C TYR A 213 -24.85 -6.04 -29.15
N SER A 214 -24.05 -5.75 -30.18
CA SER A 214 -22.70 -6.31 -30.32
C SER A 214 -21.75 -5.78 -29.25
N VAL A 215 -21.95 -4.55 -28.76
CA VAL A 215 -21.14 -3.97 -27.66
C VAL A 215 -21.26 -4.79 -26.38
N LYS A 216 -22.47 -5.26 -26.03
CA LYS A 216 -22.68 -6.10 -24.85
C LYS A 216 -21.90 -7.41 -24.96
N LYS A 217 -21.94 -8.04 -26.15
CA LYS A 217 -21.17 -9.25 -26.43
C LYS A 217 -19.66 -8.99 -26.28
N TYR A 218 -19.16 -7.87 -26.80
CA TYR A 218 -17.75 -7.51 -26.60
C TYR A 218 -17.42 -7.33 -25.12
N ILE A 219 -18.27 -6.65 -24.34
CA ILE A 219 -18.09 -6.53 -22.89
C ILE A 219 -18.03 -7.91 -22.22
N ASP A 220 -18.90 -8.85 -22.61
CA ASP A 220 -18.89 -10.22 -22.09
C ASP A 220 -17.57 -10.93 -22.44
N ASP A 221 -17.18 -10.90 -23.73
CA ASP A 221 -15.93 -11.48 -24.21
C ASP A 221 -14.70 -10.89 -23.50
N PHE A 222 -14.72 -9.58 -23.22
CA PHE A 222 -13.67 -8.90 -22.46
C PHE A 222 -13.69 -9.25 -20.98
N THR A 223 -14.86 -9.38 -20.37
CA THR A 223 -14.98 -9.77 -18.95
C THR A 223 -14.44 -11.19 -18.74
N ASP A 224 -14.69 -12.10 -19.69
CA ASP A 224 -14.18 -13.46 -19.65
C ASP A 224 -12.67 -13.54 -19.94
N ALA A 225 -12.15 -12.67 -20.82
CA ALA A 225 -10.74 -12.67 -21.21
C ALA A 225 -9.81 -11.95 -20.22
N PHE A 226 -10.32 -11.02 -19.41
CA PHE A 226 -9.51 -10.18 -18.53
C PHE A 226 -9.78 -10.47 -17.05
N PRO A 227 -8.77 -10.86 -16.26
CA PRO A 227 -8.94 -10.94 -14.81
C PRO A 227 -9.27 -9.56 -14.24
N ASN A 228 -10.15 -9.51 -13.22
CA ASN A 228 -10.71 -8.29 -12.59
C ASN A 228 -9.66 -7.21 -12.22
N GLU A 229 -8.40 -7.59 -12.05
CA GLU A 229 -7.30 -6.71 -11.64
C GLU A 229 -6.70 -5.85 -12.76
N THR A 230 -7.00 -6.16 -14.03
CA THR A 230 -6.35 -5.50 -15.20
C THR A 230 -7.04 -4.23 -15.68
N ARG A 231 -8.28 -3.96 -15.21
CA ARG A 231 -9.11 -2.79 -15.54
C ARG A 231 -8.93 -2.29 -17.00
N PRO A 232 -9.17 -3.15 -18.01
CA PRO A 232 -9.13 -2.74 -19.41
C PRO A 232 -10.16 -1.64 -19.69
N LYS A 233 -9.83 -0.72 -20.61
CA LYS A 233 -10.69 0.42 -20.96
C LYS A 233 -11.35 0.17 -22.30
N ILE A 234 -12.68 0.29 -22.39
CA ILE A 234 -13.44 0.14 -23.63
C ILE A 234 -14.02 1.49 -24.05
N LEU A 235 -13.52 2.03 -25.15
CA LEU A 235 -14.07 3.18 -25.84
C LEU A 235 -15.00 2.72 -26.97
N VAL A 236 -16.27 3.05 -26.87
CA VAL A 236 -17.23 2.84 -27.95
C VAL A 236 -17.39 4.16 -28.72
N VAL A 237 -17.14 4.16 -30.03
CA VAL A 237 -17.33 5.35 -30.88
C VAL A 237 -18.47 5.11 -31.84
N LEU A 238 -19.51 5.95 -31.74
CA LEU A 238 -20.66 5.99 -32.64
C LEU A 238 -20.38 6.97 -33.77
N LEU A 239 -20.32 6.45 -34.99
CA LEU A 239 -19.93 7.21 -36.18
C LEU A 239 -21.11 7.87 -36.91
N GLU A 240 -22.25 7.16 -37.03
CA GLU A 240 -23.37 7.60 -37.87
C GLU A 240 -24.71 7.29 -37.21
N GLY A 241 -25.23 8.25 -36.45
CA GLY A 241 -26.61 8.14 -36.00
C GLY A 241 -26.89 8.92 -34.73
N GLU A 242 -28.09 9.50 -34.68
CA GLU A 242 -28.71 9.75 -33.40
C GLU A 242 -29.10 8.40 -32.80
N ILE A 243 -28.30 7.88 -31.86
CA ILE A 243 -28.95 7.12 -30.78
C ILE A 243 -29.90 8.13 -30.16
N LYS A 244 -31.18 7.96 -30.45
CA LYS A 244 -32.26 8.77 -29.87
C LYS A 244 -32.66 8.26 -28.50
N ASN A 245 -32.24 7.04 -28.19
CA ASN A 245 -32.69 6.31 -27.02
C ASN A 245 -31.59 6.23 -25.96
N ASP A 246 -31.64 7.15 -25.00
CA ASP A 246 -30.78 7.13 -23.81
C ASP A 246 -30.86 5.78 -23.07
N ASP A 247 -31.96 5.03 -23.20
CA ASP A 247 -32.10 3.69 -22.61
C ASP A 247 -31.12 2.67 -23.18
N THR A 248 -30.78 2.75 -24.46
CA THR A 248 -29.85 1.78 -25.07
C THR A 248 -28.43 2.01 -24.55
N ILE A 249 -28.00 3.27 -24.50
CA ILE A 249 -26.70 3.67 -23.93
C ILE A 249 -26.64 3.28 -22.45
N ARG A 250 -27.69 3.60 -21.68
CA ARG A 250 -27.80 3.21 -20.28
C ARG A 250 -27.67 1.70 -20.09
N ARG A 251 -28.35 0.90 -20.91
CA ARG A 251 -28.28 -0.57 -20.85
C ARG A 251 -26.90 -1.14 -21.17
N ILE A 252 -26.09 -0.48 -21.99
CA ILE A 252 -24.69 -0.87 -22.23
C ILE A 252 -23.88 -0.64 -20.95
N TYR A 253 -24.02 0.54 -20.36
CA TYR A 253 -23.32 0.89 -19.14
C TYR A 253 -23.73 0.04 -17.94
N GLU A 254 -25.02 -0.22 -17.76
CA GLU A 254 -25.56 -1.12 -16.74
C GLU A 254 -25.02 -2.54 -16.92
N HIS A 255 -24.96 -3.03 -18.17
CA HIS A 255 -24.39 -4.33 -18.50
C HIS A 255 -22.91 -4.42 -18.12
N GLY A 256 -22.11 -3.41 -18.51
CA GLY A 256 -20.72 -3.31 -18.08
C GLY A 256 -20.56 -3.29 -16.56
N TRP A 257 -21.38 -2.50 -15.87
CA TRP A 257 -21.36 -2.43 -14.40
C TRP A 257 -21.71 -3.77 -13.73
N THR A 258 -22.75 -4.47 -14.20
CA THR A 258 -23.12 -5.81 -13.70
C THR A 258 -21.98 -6.82 -13.89
N ASN A 259 -21.23 -6.71 -14.99
CA ASN A 259 -20.06 -7.52 -15.27
C ASN A 259 -18.77 -7.00 -14.60
N LYS A 260 -18.86 -6.06 -13.64
CA LYS A 260 -17.73 -5.45 -12.92
C LYS A 260 -16.73 -4.72 -13.83
N PHE A 261 -17.19 -4.32 -15.01
CA PHE A 261 -16.40 -3.62 -16.01
C PHE A 261 -16.67 -2.11 -15.90
N LEU A 262 -15.77 -1.41 -15.20
CA LEU A 262 -15.97 -0.02 -14.79
C LEU A 262 -15.60 0.99 -15.88
N ASP A 263 -14.60 0.69 -16.69
CA ASP A 263 -13.98 1.64 -17.62
C ASP A 263 -14.54 1.51 -19.04
N VAL A 264 -15.88 1.51 -19.16
CA VAL A 264 -16.58 1.74 -20.44
C VAL A 264 -16.86 3.23 -20.58
N SER A 265 -16.62 3.74 -21.79
CA SER A 265 -16.99 5.08 -22.22
C SER A 265 -17.48 5.09 -23.66
N LEU A 266 -18.44 5.95 -23.96
CA LEU A 266 -19.07 6.03 -25.26
C LEU A 266 -18.98 7.47 -25.79
N VAL A 267 -18.51 7.61 -27.02
CA VAL A 267 -18.39 8.89 -27.73
C VAL A 267 -19.32 8.88 -28.93
N LYS A 268 -20.15 9.91 -29.03
CA LYS A 268 -21.03 10.18 -30.16
C LYS A 268 -20.43 11.27 -31.03
N ILE A 269 -20.25 10.97 -32.31
CA ILE A 269 -19.87 11.94 -33.33
C ILE A 269 -21.17 12.38 -34.01
N GLY A 270 -21.66 13.59 -33.68
CA GLY A 270 -22.92 14.11 -34.22
C GLY A 270 -22.75 14.87 -35.54
N HIS A 271 -23.84 14.94 -36.33
CA HIS A 271 -23.89 15.72 -37.57
C HIS A 271 -23.75 17.24 -37.36
N SER A 272 -23.97 17.74 -36.14
CA SER A 272 -23.99 19.16 -35.79
C SER A 272 -22.68 19.69 -35.22
N SER A 273 -21.53 19.09 -35.58
CA SER A 273 -20.19 19.49 -35.10
C SER A 273 -19.90 19.28 -33.60
N SER A 274 -20.76 18.55 -32.89
CA SER A 274 -20.54 18.20 -31.49
C SER A 274 -20.00 16.78 -31.34
N CYS A 275 -18.82 16.68 -30.73
CA CYS A 275 -18.25 15.43 -30.24
C CYS A 275 -18.64 15.30 -28.78
N VAL A 276 -19.51 14.35 -28.45
CA VAL A 276 -20.10 14.24 -27.12
C VAL A 276 -19.68 12.93 -26.46
N VAL A 277 -19.12 13.02 -25.26
CA VAL A 277 -18.90 11.87 -24.38
C VAL A 277 -20.16 11.63 -23.57
N GLN A 278 -20.65 10.40 -23.60
CA GLN A 278 -21.69 9.93 -22.71
C GLN A 278 -21.06 9.57 -21.37
N VAL A 279 -21.43 10.26 -20.31
CA VAL A 279 -20.94 10.02 -18.95
C VAL A 279 -22.03 9.30 -18.17
N TYR A 280 -21.73 8.11 -17.69
CA TYR A 280 -22.65 7.33 -16.87
C TYR A 280 -22.25 7.34 -15.40
N ASN A 281 -23.22 7.68 -14.55
CA ASN A 281 -23.13 7.52 -13.11
C ASN A 281 -23.94 6.30 -12.66
N PRO A 282 -23.28 5.20 -12.25
CA PRO A 282 -23.96 3.98 -11.83
C PRO A 282 -24.77 4.15 -10.54
N PHE A 283 -24.37 5.06 -9.66
CA PHE A 283 -25.01 5.26 -8.35
C PHE A 283 -26.31 6.08 -8.46
N GLU A 284 -26.41 6.96 -9.46
CA GLU A 284 -27.65 7.68 -9.76
C GLU A 284 -28.46 7.04 -10.90
N SER A 285 -27.91 6.02 -11.58
CA SER A 285 -28.47 5.42 -12.80
C SER A 285 -28.78 6.47 -13.88
N ARG A 286 -27.91 7.48 -14.01
CA ARG A 286 -28.06 8.61 -14.94
C ARG A 286 -26.98 8.59 -16.02
N VAL A 287 -27.40 8.86 -17.24
CA VAL A 287 -26.51 9.16 -18.37
C VAL A 287 -26.58 10.66 -18.61
N GLY A 288 -25.42 11.29 -18.77
CA GLY A 288 -25.29 12.69 -19.12
C GLY A 288 -24.37 12.86 -20.32
N GLU A 289 -24.45 14.03 -20.95
CA GLU A 289 -23.66 14.37 -22.12
C GLU A 289 -22.65 15.46 -21.78
N LYS A 290 -21.40 15.29 -22.19
CA LYS A 290 -20.37 16.33 -22.10
C LYS A 290 -19.66 16.51 -23.43
N ASN A 291 -19.32 17.76 -23.78
CA ASN A 291 -18.58 18.05 -25.01
C ASN A 291 -17.11 17.64 -24.83
N LEU A 292 -16.58 16.78 -25.71
CA LEU A 292 -15.20 16.28 -25.64
C LEU A 292 -14.14 17.40 -25.78
N ASN A 293 -14.52 18.55 -26.34
CA ASN A 293 -13.66 19.74 -26.43
C ASN A 293 -13.44 20.44 -25.08
N ASP A 294 -14.28 20.18 -24.08
CA ASP A 294 -14.10 20.76 -22.77
C ASP A 294 -12.88 20.13 -22.08
N LYS A 295 -11.95 20.97 -21.62
CA LYS A 295 -10.71 20.54 -20.97
C LYS A 295 -10.94 19.74 -19.69
N SER A 296 -12.13 19.87 -19.09
CA SER A 296 -12.51 19.14 -17.87
C SER A 296 -13.04 17.72 -18.15
N VAL A 297 -13.22 17.35 -19.42
CA VAL A 297 -13.80 16.05 -19.79
C VAL A 297 -12.71 15.01 -19.91
N GLU A 298 -12.80 13.99 -19.06
CA GLU A 298 -12.00 12.78 -19.16
C GLU A 298 -12.74 11.73 -19.97
N LEU A 299 -12.03 11.02 -20.85
CA LEU A 299 -12.63 9.95 -21.66
C LEU A 299 -13.11 8.81 -20.76
N PHE A 300 -12.36 8.46 -19.71
CA PHE A 300 -12.67 7.41 -18.74
C PHE A 300 -12.64 8.00 -17.33
N PRO A 301 -13.71 8.69 -16.90
CA PRO A 301 -13.73 9.30 -15.58
C PRO A 301 -13.75 8.22 -14.49
N ASP A 302 -13.03 8.44 -13.40
CA ASP A 302 -13.08 7.54 -12.26
C ASP A 302 -14.43 7.67 -11.53
N LYS A 303 -15.32 6.73 -11.83
CA LYS A 303 -16.69 6.64 -11.28
C LYS A 303 -16.69 6.42 -9.77
N LEU A 304 -15.57 6.01 -9.17
CA LEU A 304 -15.48 5.72 -7.72
C LEU A 304 -15.05 6.94 -6.89
N ILE A 305 -14.66 8.06 -7.51
CA ILE A 305 -14.31 9.30 -6.79
C ILE A 305 -15.48 9.79 -5.94
N ASN A 306 -16.70 9.66 -6.45
CA ASN A 306 -17.90 10.04 -5.73
C ASN A 306 -19.01 9.03 -6.02
N VAL A 307 -19.39 8.29 -4.98
CA VAL A 307 -20.41 7.24 -5.04
C VAL A 307 -21.78 7.72 -4.55
N HIS A 308 -21.95 9.04 -4.41
CA HIS A 308 -23.24 9.70 -4.13
C HIS A 308 -23.98 9.16 -2.91
N GLN A 309 -23.27 8.98 -1.79
CA GLN A 309 -23.84 8.48 -0.53
C GLN A 309 -24.47 7.08 -0.67
N GLN A 310 -24.00 6.28 -1.64
CA GLN A 310 -24.40 4.89 -1.77
C GLN A 310 -24.18 4.17 -0.44
N LYS A 311 -25.17 3.39 -0.03
CA LYS A 311 -25.13 2.66 1.22
C LYS A 311 -24.23 1.43 1.09
N ILE A 312 -23.28 1.28 2.01
CA ILE A 312 -22.47 0.07 2.22
C ILE A 312 -22.83 -0.51 3.58
N THR A 313 -23.20 -1.79 3.62
CA THR A 313 -23.37 -2.54 4.86
C THR A 313 -22.04 -3.17 5.28
N MET A 314 -21.55 -2.77 6.44
CA MET A 314 -20.28 -3.24 7.00
C MET A 314 -20.53 -4.04 8.28
N GLY A 315 -20.16 -5.31 8.26
CA GLY A 315 -20.13 -6.15 9.46
C GLY A 315 -18.99 -5.72 10.39
N ALA A 316 -19.29 -5.50 11.67
CA ALA A 316 -18.31 -5.14 12.68
C ALA A 316 -18.43 -6.05 13.91
N ILE A 317 -17.30 -6.62 14.34
CA ILE A 317 -17.23 -7.49 15.52
C ILE A 317 -16.45 -6.77 16.61
N SER A 318 -17.09 -6.58 17.77
CA SER A 318 -16.39 -6.06 18.94
C SER A 318 -15.33 -7.05 19.38
N ASN A 319 -14.10 -6.58 19.56
CA ASN A 319 -12.99 -7.38 20.05
C ASN A 319 -12.04 -6.47 20.83
N ASP A 320 -12.51 -5.97 21.98
CA ASP A 320 -11.73 -5.11 22.88
C ASP A 320 -10.43 -5.84 23.31
N PRO A 321 -9.23 -5.24 23.13
CA PRO A 321 -8.95 -3.83 22.81
C PRO A 321 -8.65 -3.51 21.33
N LEU A 322 -8.84 -4.46 20.42
CA LEU A 322 -8.49 -4.30 19.01
C LEU A 322 -9.54 -3.53 18.20
N VAL A 323 -10.82 -3.77 18.47
CA VAL A 323 -11.94 -3.04 17.84
C VAL A 323 -12.95 -2.72 18.91
N LYS A 324 -13.12 -1.43 19.18
CA LYS A 324 -14.15 -0.93 20.07
C LYS A 324 -15.27 -0.29 19.27
N ILE A 325 -16.49 -0.74 19.53
CA ILE A 325 -17.68 -0.20 18.87
C ILE A 325 -18.17 0.98 19.71
N VAL A 326 -18.21 2.17 19.11
CA VAL A 326 -18.69 3.37 19.80
C VAL A 326 -20.13 3.65 19.37
N GLN A 327 -21.05 3.59 20.34
CA GLN A 327 -22.47 3.80 20.14
C GLN A 327 -22.94 5.14 20.73
N ASN A 328 -23.99 5.71 20.16
CA ASN A 328 -24.70 6.85 20.74
C ASN A 328 -25.61 6.42 21.91
N SER A 329 -26.32 7.37 22.53
CA SER A 329 -27.24 7.09 23.64
C SER A 329 -28.47 6.23 23.25
N VAL A 330 -28.74 6.10 21.95
CA VAL A 330 -29.85 5.29 21.40
C VAL A 330 -29.38 3.87 21.04
N GLY A 331 -28.06 3.61 21.11
CA GLY A 331 -27.45 2.32 20.74
C GLY A 331 -27.06 2.21 19.27
N GLU A 332 -27.17 3.29 18.49
CA GLU A 332 -26.71 3.31 17.10
C GLU A 332 -25.20 3.48 17.04
N VAL A 333 -24.58 2.82 16.07
CA VAL A 333 -23.13 2.84 15.88
C VAL A 333 -22.72 4.17 15.29
N MET A 334 -21.87 4.91 15.99
CA MET A 334 -21.31 6.15 15.46
C MET A 334 -20.05 5.86 14.64
N TYR A 335 -19.12 5.07 15.20
CA TYR A 335 -17.87 4.69 14.54
C TYR A 335 -17.24 3.46 15.20
N LEU A 336 -16.28 2.88 14.50
CA LEU A 336 -15.41 1.82 15.00
C LEU A 336 -14.07 2.44 15.41
N ASP A 337 -13.68 2.26 16.66
CA ASP A 337 -12.39 2.68 17.20
C ASP A 337 -11.41 1.50 17.06
N SER A 338 -10.60 1.54 15.99
CA SER A 338 -9.54 0.58 15.72
C SER A 338 -8.46 1.17 14.81
N ALA A 339 -7.20 0.86 15.10
CA ALA A 339 -6.06 1.36 14.33
C ALA A 339 -6.11 0.99 12.83
N ASP A 340 -6.75 -0.13 12.49
CA ASP A 340 -6.85 -0.61 11.11
C ASP A 340 -8.15 -0.16 10.42
N THR A 341 -9.22 0.16 11.16
CA THR A 341 -10.50 0.60 10.56
C THR A 341 -10.46 2.05 10.09
N ASP A 342 -9.66 2.91 10.72
CA ASP A 342 -9.57 4.34 10.40
C ASP A 342 -9.22 4.57 8.93
N LYS A 343 -8.26 3.79 8.37
CA LYS A 343 -7.86 3.91 6.96
C LYS A 343 -9.00 3.55 6.01
N THR A 344 -9.75 2.50 6.34
CA THR A 344 -10.88 2.02 5.54
C THR A 344 -12.02 3.04 5.58
N ILE A 345 -12.32 3.58 6.76
CA ILE A 345 -13.34 4.62 6.95
C ILE A 345 -12.95 5.88 6.16
N LEU A 346 -11.70 6.35 6.27
CA LEU A 346 -11.21 7.50 5.52
C LEU A 346 -11.32 7.29 4.01
N ALA A 347 -11.00 6.09 3.51
CA ALA A 347 -11.17 5.76 2.10
C ALA A 347 -12.64 5.85 1.67
N PHE A 348 -13.56 5.32 2.47
CA PHE A 348 -15.00 5.38 2.16
C PHE A 348 -15.59 6.79 2.27
N GLU A 349 -15.18 7.58 3.25
CA GLU A 349 -15.55 8.99 3.35
C GLU A 349 -15.03 9.78 2.14
N SER A 350 -13.79 9.52 1.70
CA SER A 350 -13.21 10.18 0.53
C SER A 350 -13.94 9.84 -0.78
N MET A 351 -14.48 8.63 -0.88
CA MET A 351 -15.32 8.19 -2.01
C MET A 351 -16.79 8.60 -1.85
N ASN A 352 -17.17 9.27 -0.76
CA ASN A 352 -18.53 9.72 -0.44
C ASN A 352 -19.55 8.58 -0.22
N PHE A 353 -19.14 7.45 0.39
CA PHE A 353 -20.05 6.37 0.79
C PHE A 353 -20.82 6.71 2.08
N ASN A 354 -22.00 6.10 2.24
CA ASN A 354 -22.73 6.06 3.51
C ASN A 354 -22.57 4.67 4.14
N ILE A 355 -21.92 4.58 5.29
CA ILE A 355 -21.62 3.30 5.95
C ILE A 355 -22.71 2.99 6.97
N GLU A 356 -23.35 1.82 6.82
CA GLU A 356 -24.21 1.23 7.84
C GLU A 356 -23.51 0.06 8.51
N TYR A 357 -23.37 0.12 9.83
CA TYR A 357 -22.74 -0.92 10.61
C TYR A 357 -23.75 -1.99 11.03
N VAL A 358 -23.45 -3.24 10.71
CA VAL A 358 -24.14 -4.41 11.25
C VAL A 358 -23.27 -4.98 12.37
N ILE A 359 -23.74 -4.84 13.62
CA ILE A 359 -23.00 -5.34 14.78
C ILE A 359 -23.51 -6.71 15.16
N MET A 360 -22.58 -7.59 15.50
CA MET A 360 -22.93 -8.85 16.10
C MET A 360 -23.16 -8.73 17.61
N ASN A 361 -24.19 -9.42 18.10
CA ASN A 361 -24.50 -9.46 19.53
C ASN A 361 -23.26 -9.92 20.33
N GLU A 362 -22.92 -9.20 21.41
CA GLU A 362 -21.76 -9.44 22.28
C GLU A 362 -21.67 -10.88 22.83
N THR A 363 -22.80 -11.59 22.85
CA THR A 363 -22.86 -13.00 23.27
C THR A 363 -22.24 -13.99 22.26
N VAL A 364 -22.04 -13.56 21.01
CA VAL A 364 -21.44 -14.40 19.96
C VAL A 364 -19.92 -14.29 20.04
N ARG A 365 -19.25 -15.43 20.28
CA ARG A 365 -17.79 -15.52 20.29
C ARG A 365 -17.20 -15.03 18.97
N TYR A 366 -16.09 -14.29 19.03
CA TYR A 366 -15.41 -13.68 17.88
C TYR A 366 -15.29 -14.61 16.67
N TYR A 367 -14.75 -15.82 16.87
CA TYR A 367 -14.59 -16.82 15.80
C TYR A 367 -15.89 -17.17 15.09
N LYS A 368 -16.94 -17.48 15.86
CA LYS A 368 -18.25 -17.82 15.32
C LYS A 368 -18.86 -16.62 14.59
N GLY A 369 -18.62 -15.42 15.12
CA GLY A 369 -19.11 -14.22 14.50
C GLY A 369 -18.44 -13.89 13.17
N LEU A 370 -17.12 -14.06 13.07
CA LEU A 370 -16.44 -13.86 11.79
C LEU A 370 -16.98 -14.82 10.73
N LEU A 371 -17.19 -16.09 11.07
CA LEU A 371 -17.78 -17.06 10.15
C LEU A 371 -19.19 -16.67 9.70
N MET A 372 -20.04 -16.20 10.62
CA MET A 372 -21.39 -15.73 10.27
C MET A 372 -21.35 -14.53 9.32
N PHE A 373 -20.47 -13.56 9.57
CA PHE A 373 -20.31 -12.43 8.66
C PHE A 373 -19.70 -12.81 7.31
N VAL A 374 -18.80 -13.79 7.28
CA VAL A 374 -18.32 -14.37 6.02
C VAL A 374 -19.46 -15.03 5.26
N ASP A 375 -20.36 -15.75 5.94
CA ASP A 375 -21.56 -16.31 5.30
C ASP A 375 -22.51 -15.22 4.81
N GLU A 376 -22.68 -14.13 5.55
CA GLU A 376 -23.49 -12.97 5.12
C GLU A 376 -22.88 -12.23 3.92
N LEU A 377 -21.55 -12.13 3.82
CA LEU A 377 -20.85 -11.65 2.63
C LEU A 377 -21.15 -12.53 1.42
N ARG A 378 -21.16 -13.86 1.58
CA ARG A 378 -21.41 -14.81 0.47
C ARG A 378 -22.80 -14.66 -0.14
N ILE A 379 -23.79 -14.32 0.68
CA ILE A 379 -25.18 -14.10 0.23
C ILE A 379 -25.47 -12.63 -0.07
N ASN A 380 -24.45 -11.77 -0.14
CA ASN A 380 -24.56 -10.33 -0.41
C ASN A 380 -25.47 -9.56 0.58
N GLN A 381 -25.63 -10.04 1.82
CA GLN A 381 -26.28 -9.29 2.88
C GLN A 381 -25.34 -8.22 3.47
N LEU A 382 -24.06 -8.55 3.51
CA LEU A 382 -22.99 -7.60 3.79
C LEU A 382 -22.22 -7.26 2.53
N ASN A 383 -21.74 -6.02 2.44
CA ASN A 383 -20.82 -5.59 1.40
C ASN A 383 -19.36 -5.71 1.86
N LEU A 384 -19.11 -5.53 3.16
CA LEU A 384 -17.78 -5.59 3.75
C LEU A 384 -17.85 -6.14 5.17
N VAL A 385 -16.74 -6.71 5.64
CA VAL A 385 -16.55 -7.06 7.05
C VAL A 385 -15.25 -6.44 7.53
N ALA A 386 -15.34 -5.63 8.57
CA ALA A 386 -14.17 -5.09 9.27
C ALA A 386 -13.78 -6.04 10.40
N PHE A 387 -12.53 -6.52 10.36
CA PHE A 387 -11.98 -7.38 11.39
C PHE A 387 -10.52 -7.00 11.64
N SER A 388 -10.09 -7.04 12.90
CA SER A 388 -8.72 -6.73 13.29
C SER A 388 -7.75 -7.88 13.06
N ARG A 389 -8.24 -9.14 13.09
CA ARG A 389 -7.40 -10.32 12.87
C ARG A 389 -8.16 -11.42 12.15
N GLY A 390 -7.56 -11.87 11.05
CA GLY A 390 -8.04 -12.98 10.27
C GLY A 390 -7.41 -14.31 10.66
N PHE A 391 -8.05 -15.40 10.29
CA PHE A 391 -7.45 -16.73 10.29
C PHE A 391 -7.67 -17.39 8.92
N PRO A 392 -6.68 -18.12 8.37
CA PRO A 392 -6.73 -18.61 6.99
C PRO A 392 -8.04 -19.33 6.64
N SER A 393 -8.53 -20.20 7.54
CA SER A 393 -9.73 -20.99 7.31
C SER A 393 -11.05 -20.20 7.23
N ALA A 394 -11.11 -18.97 7.75
CA ALA A 394 -12.27 -18.10 7.52
C ALA A 394 -12.30 -17.58 6.07
N PHE A 395 -11.15 -17.55 5.40
CA PHE A 395 -10.99 -16.91 4.09
C PHE A 395 -10.99 -17.87 2.92
N ASP A 396 -10.95 -19.19 3.18
CA ASP A 396 -10.87 -20.22 2.14
C ASP A 396 -11.93 -20.08 1.03
N ASN A 397 -13.10 -19.48 1.32
CA ASN A 397 -14.12 -19.15 0.31
C ASN A 397 -14.60 -17.69 0.36
N VAL A 398 -13.69 -16.73 0.61
CA VAL A 398 -13.96 -15.29 0.41
C VAL A 398 -13.35 -14.88 -0.93
N THR A 399 -14.08 -14.09 -1.73
CA THR A 399 -13.64 -13.69 -3.08
C THR A 399 -12.39 -12.82 -3.05
N HIS A 400 -12.31 -11.89 -2.10
CA HIS A 400 -11.17 -11.00 -1.93
C HIS A 400 -10.96 -10.66 -0.44
N VAL A 401 -9.70 -10.73 0.00
CA VAL A 401 -9.29 -10.27 1.33
C VAL A 401 -8.28 -9.15 1.15
N TYR A 402 -8.62 -7.96 1.61
CA TYR A 402 -7.71 -6.82 1.64
C TYR A 402 -7.12 -6.72 3.05
N SER A 403 -5.86 -7.14 3.19
CA SER A 403 -5.13 -6.96 4.44
C SER A 403 -4.28 -5.69 4.35
N GLY A 404 -4.33 -4.86 5.38
CA GLY A 404 -3.25 -3.91 5.63
C GLY A 404 -1.94 -4.67 5.78
N ALA A 405 -0.82 -4.08 5.35
CA ALA A 405 0.52 -4.67 5.35
C ALA A 405 1.13 -4.85 6.77
N SER A 406 0.39 -5.45 7.69
CA SER A 406 0.87 -5.84 9.01
C SER A 406 1.34 -7.28 8.93
N CYS A 407 2.66 -7.47 8.88
CA CYS A 407 3.26 -8.78 9.13
C CYS A 407 2.95 -9.16 10.59
N TYR A 408 1.97 -10.03 10.82
CA TYR A 408 1.68 -10.55 12.15
C TYR A 408 2.61 -11.72 12.45
N SER A 409 3.38 -11.64 13.54
CA SER A 409 4.13 -12.77 14.08
C SER A 409 3.36 -13.39 15.24
N VAL A 410 3.27 -14.72 15.27
CA VAL A 410 2.77 -15.44 16.45
C VAL A 410 3.81 -15.30 17.56
N ALA A 411 3.41 -14.72 18.69
CA ALA A 411 4.24 -14.55 19.87
C ALA A 411 3.61 -15.24 21.09
N ALA A 412 4.46 -15.81 21.94
CA ALA A 412 4.02 -16.39 23.20
C ALA A 412 4.06 -15.33 24.32
N ALA A 413 2.92 -15.12 24.97
CA ALA A 413 2.88 -14.39 26.23
C ALA A 413 3.23 -15.35 27.37
N VAL A 414 4.35 -15.09 28.05
CA VAL A 414 4.87 -15.93 29.13
C VAL A 414 4.87 -15.15 30.44
N PRO A 415 4.51 -15.76 31.58
CA PRO A 415 4.58 -15.08 32.85
C PRO A 415 6.03 -14.78 33.20
N TYR A 416 6.29 -13.60 33.77
CA TYR A 416 7.63 -13.23 34.18
C TYR A 416 8.06 -14.04 35.41
N TRP A 417 8.85 -15.09 35.18
CA TRP A 417 9.33 -15.98 36.25
C TRP A 417 10.63 -15.45 36.85
N ILE A 418 10.54 -14.91 38.07
CA ILE A 418 11.72 -14.51 38.84
C ILE A 418 12.26 -15.75 39.54
N ASN A 419 13.38 -16.28 39.05
CA ASN A 419 14.13 -17.30 39.80
C ASN A 419 15.09 -16.59 40.76
N THR A 420 14.64 -16.37 41.99
CA THR A 420 15.52 -15.87 43.06
C THR A 420 16.38 -17.02 43.55
N ARG A 421 17.58 -17.16 42.99
CA ARG A 421 18.59 -18.05 43.55
C ARG A 421 19.55 -17.24 44.41
N MET A 422 19.68 -17.63 45.68
CA MET A 422 20.74 -17.11 46.53
C MET A 422 22.05 -17.76 46.07
N ARG A 423 22.86 -17.03 45.31
CA ARG A 423 24.23 -17.45 45.00
C ARG A 423 25.11 -16.94 46.13
N LEU A 424 25.46 -17.83 47.07
CA LEU A 424 26.46 -17.51 48.09
C LEU A 424 27.82 -17.38 47.40
N PRO A 425 28.53 -16.25 47.54
CA PRO A 425 29.84 -16.08 46.96
C PRO A 425 30.80 -17.03 47.66
N TRP A 426 31.85 -17.42 46.94
CA TRP A 426 32.90 -18.27 47.51
C TRP A 426 33.52 -17.64 48.77
N GLN A 427 33.57 -16.31 48.82
CA GLN A 427 34.08 -15.54 49.96
C GLN A 427 33.28 -15.80 51.24
N THR A 428 31.95 -15.70 51.19
CA THR A 428 31.09 -16.01 52.36
C THR A 428 31.22 -17.47 52.78
N LEU A 429 31.33 -18.40 51.83
CA LEU A 429 31.61 -19.80 52.14
C LEU A 429 32.98 -19.99 52.81
N THR A 430 34.01 -19.30 52.35
CA THR A 430 35.34 -19.35 52.99
C THR A 430 35.30 -18.77 54.41
N TYR A 431 34.63 -17.64 54.65
CA TYR A 431 34.47 -17.12 56.02
C TYR A 431 33.68 -18.08 56.90
N LEU A 432 32.63 -18.70 56.38
CA LEU A 432 31.77 -19.62 57.14
C LEU A 432 32.48 -20.92 57.52
N PHE A 433 33.31 -21.49 56.64
CA PHE A 433 33.91 -22.81 56.87
C PHE A 433 35.41 -22.78 57.20
N VAL A 434 36.20 -21.95 56.51
CA VAL A 434 37.67 -21.97 56.62
C VAL A 434 38.14 -21.29 57.90
N VAL A 435 37.58 -20.12 58.24
CA VAL A 435 38.01 -19.36 59.42
C VAL A 435 37.71 -20.13 60.72
N PRO A 436 36.50 -20.68 60.94
CA PRO A 436 36.25 -21.54 62.09
C PRO A 436 37.16 -22.78 62.11
N SER A 437 37.34 -23.45 60.98
CA SER A 437 38.22 -24.64 60.92
C SER A 437 39.65 -24.32 61.32
N PHE A 438 40.20 -23.20 60.85
CA PHE A 438 41.55 -22.75 61.20
C PHE A 438 41.68 -22.43 62.69
N ILE A 439 40.73 -21.68 63.25
CA ILE A 439 40.74 -21.32 64.68
C ILE A 439 40.55 -22.56 65.56
N GLY A 440 39.70 -23.49 65.16
CA GLY A 440 39.51 -24.78 65.82
C GLY A 440 40.81 -25.60 65.82
N LEU A 441 41.52 -25.63 64.69
CA LEU A 441 42.79 -26.32 64.55
C LEU A 441 43.91 -25.67 65.38
N VAL A 442 44.02 -24.34 65.38
CA VAL A 442 44.97 -23.60 66.24
C VAL A 442 44.68 -23.87 67.72
N THR A 443 43.41 -23.79 68.12
CA THR A 443 42.98 -24.11 69.49
C THR A 443 43.37 -25.54 69.87
N TRP A 444 43.11 -26.49 68.97
CA TRP A 444 43.46 -27.89 69.19
C TRP A 444 44.97 -28.08 69.38
N MET A 445 45.80 -27.46 68.53
CA MET A 445 47.26 -27.49 68.72
C MET A 445 47.70 -26.87 70.05
N LEU A 446 47.11 -25.74 70.44
CA LEU A 446 47.42 -25.06 71.71
C LEU A 446 47.02 -25.89 72.94
N LYS A 447 45.98 -26.72 72.83
CA LYS A 447 45.65 -27.72 73.86
C LYS A 447 46.69 -28.83 73.93
N VAL A 448 47.15 -29.35 72.80
CA VAL A 448 48.17 -30.42 72.75
C VAL A 448 49.48 -29.97 73.41
N VAL A 449 49.83 -28.68 73.31
CA VAL A 449 51.03 -28.09 73.93
C VAL A 449 50.79 -27.68 75.40
N ASN A 450 49.63 -27.99 75.99
CA ASN A 450 49.22 -27.58 77.35
C ASN A 450 49.22 -26.06 77.60
N ALA A 451 49.15 -25.26 76.52
CA ALA A 451 49.09 -23.80 76.59
C ALA A 451 47.68 -23.29 76.94
N LEU A 452 46.65 -24.08 76.64
CA LEU A 452 45.24 -23.88 77.01
C LEU A 452 44.76 -24.93 78.00
N ASN A 453 43.98 -24.53 78.99
CA ASN A 453 43.31 -25.45 79.93
C ASN A 453 42.25 -26.31 79.22
N ASP A 454 42.02 -27.52 79.74
CA ASP A 454 41.01 -28.44 79.24
C ASP A 454 39.58 -27.91 79.41
N SER A 455 39.38 -26.97 80.34
CA SER A 455 38.11 -26.27 80.55
C SER A 455 37.66 -25.43 79.35
N VAL A 456 38.57 -25.04 78.45
CA VAL A 456 38.25 -24.27 77.24
C VAL A 456 37.66 -25.20 76.18
N ARG A 457 36.36 -25.16 75.91
CA ARG A 457 35.77 -25.99 74.85
C ARG A 457 35.90 -25.29 73.50
N ILE A 458 36.14 -26.06 72.44
CA ILE A 458 36.22 -25.53 71.06
C ILE A 458 34.88 -24.90 70.67
N LEU A 459 33.76 -25.48 71.12
CA LEU A 459 32.42 -24.92 70.91
C LEU A 459 32.24 -23.53 71.51
N ASP A 460 32.86 -23.28 72.66
CA ASP A 460 32.79 -21.96 73.27
C ASP A 460 33.52 -20.96 72.37
N ILE A 461 34.72 -21.27 71.88
CA ILE A 461 35.47 -20.43 70.93
C ILE A 461 34.67 -20.17 69.65
N PHE A 462 33.96 -21.16 69.11
CA PHE A 462 33.03 -20.94 68.01
C PHE A 462 31.90 -19.99 68.41
N GLY A 463 31.32 -20.16 69.59
CA GLY A 463 30.35 -19.21 70.14
C GLY A 463 30.89 -17.79 70.17
N SER A 464 32.12 -17.57 70.66
CA SER A 464 32.78 -16.25 70.68
C SER A 464 32.89 -15.67 69.27
N LEU A 465 33.31 -16.47 68.29
CA LEU A 465 33.45 -16.01 66.90
C LEU A 465 32.14 -15.51 66.30
N PHE A 466 31.01 -16.03 66.74
CA PHE A 466 29.68 -15.57 66.32
C PHE A 466 29.05 -14.56 67.29
N GLY A 467 29.83 -14.01 68.22
CA GLY A 467 29.38 -12.97 69.16
C GLY A 467 28.60 -13.49 70.37
N VAL A 468 28.61 -14.80 70.62
CA VAL A 468 28.04 -15.39 71.85
C VAL A 468 28.98 -15.10 73.02
N THR A 469 28.43 -14.52 74.08
CA THR A 469 29.18 -14.24 75.31
C THR A 469 29.56 -15.55 76.01
N ILE A 470 30.84 -15.74 76.29
CA ILE A 470 31.33 -16.92 77.02
C ILE A 470 31.85 -16.48 78.39
N GLY A 471 31.44 -17.18 79.45
CA GLY A 471 31.93 -16.98 80.81
C GLY A 471 33.29 -17.65 81.09
N MET A 472 34.30 -17.45 80.24
CA MET A 472 35.64 -18.02 80.47
C MET A 472 36.48 -17.16 81.42
N LYS A 473 37.12 -17.79 82.41
CA LYS A 473 38.10 -17.17 83.29
C LYS A 473 39.49 -17.75 83.01
N PRO A 474 40.42 -16.99 82.41
CA PRO A 474 41.78 -17.46 82.17
C PRO A 474 42.51 -17.68 83.49
N THR A 475 43.26 -18.77 83.59
CA THR A 475 44.08 -19.10 84.78
C THR A 475 45.56 -18.80 84.56
N LYS A 476 46.02 -18.82 83.30
CA LYS A 476 47.41 -18.56 82.90
C LYS A 476 47.51 -17.31 82.02
N ILE A 477 48.68 -16.65 82.05
CA ILE A 477 48.98 -15.51 81.16
C ILE A 477 48.93 -15.94 79.68
N THR A 478 49.39 -17.15 79.36
CA THR A 478 49.33 -17.71 77.99
C THR A 478 47.88 -17.87 77.51
N GLU A 479 46.99 -18.34 78.37
CA GLU A 479 45.55 -18.43 78.08
C GLU A 479 44.95 -17.05 77.87
N MET A 480 45.34 -16.08 78.69
CA MET A 480 44.89 -14.69 78.55
C MET A 480 45.28 -14.12 77.19
N ILE A 481 46.54 -14.29 76.75
CA ILE A 481 47.02 -13.81 75.45
C ILE A 481 46.25 -14.47 74.30
N VAL A 482 46.07 -15.80 74.34
CA VAL A 482 45.35 -16.55 73.31
C VAL A 482 43.88 -16.13 73.25
N LEU A 483 43.19 -16.07 74.39
CA LEU A 483 41.78 -15.69 74.46
C LEU A 483 41.59 -14.22 74.05
N SER A 484 42.49 -13.32 74.42
CA SER A 484 42.48 -11.94 73.92
C SER A 484 42.64 -11.87 72.41
N THR A 485 43.51 -12.70 71.82
CA THR A 485 43.69 -12.76 70.36
C THR A 485 42.43 -13.27 69.66
N ILE A 486 41.82 -14.35 70.17
CA ILE A 486 40.53 -14.88 69.68
C ILE A 486 39.44 -13.82 69.81
N PHE A 487 39.42 -13.08 70.92
CA PHE A 487 38.47 -11.99 71.14
C PHE A 487 38.63 -10.88 70.10
N PHE A 488 39.85 -10.43 69.80
CA PHE A 488 40.08 -9.45 68.73
C PHE A 488 39.61 -9.96 67.36
N VAL A 489 39.91 -11.22 67.03
CA VAL A 489 39.40 -11.85 65.80
C VAL A 489 37.87 -11.90 65.79
N SER A 490 37.24 -12.17 66.93
CA SER A 490 35.78 -12.22 67.05
C SER A 490 35.09 -10.86 66.96
N ILE A 491 35.81 -9.75 67.09
CA ILE A 491 35.27 -8.41 66.81
C ILE A 491 35.24 -8.15 65.30
N VAL A 492 36.31 -8.53 64.60
CA VAL A 492 36.48 -8.24 63.17
C VAL A 492 35.68 -9.23 62.31
N PHE A 493 35.71 -10.51 62.67
CA PHE A 493 35.13 -11.59 61.85
C PHE A 493 33.62 -11.43 61.58
N PRO A 494 32.75 -11.18 62.57
CA PRO A 494 31.33 -10.98 62.31
C PRO A 494 31.08 -9.75 61.44
N SER A 495 31.80 -8.66 61.68
CA SER A 495 31.67 -7.43 60.90
C SER A 495 31.97 -7.69 59.42
N ASP A 496 33.09 -8.35 59.12
CA ASP A 496 33.47 -8.68 57.75
C ASP A 496 32.52 -9.70 57.13
N PHE A 497 32.17 -10.76 57.87
CA PHE A 497 31.22 -11.78 57.42
C PHE A 497 29.85 -11.16 57.07
N TYR A 498 29.28 -10.34 57.96
CA TYR A 498 28.00 -9.68 57.72
C TYR A 498 28.09 -8.63 56.61
N SER A 499 29.21 -7.91 56.48
CA SER A 499 29.40 -6.96 55.38
C SER A 499 29.37 -7.68 54.02
N HIS A 500 30.04 -8.83 53.90
CA HIS A 500 29.99 -9.64 52.70
C HIS A 500 28.60 -10.26 52.50
N PHE A 501 27.99 -10.79 53.55
CA PHE A 501 26.65 -11.40 53.48
C PHE A 501 25.54 -10.42 53.09
N ILE A 502 25.58 -9.18 53.61
CA ILE A 502 24.59 -8.13 53.32
C ILE A 502 24.81 -7.51 51.94
N ASN A 503 26.07 -7.40 51.50
CA ASN A 503 26.38 -6.90 50.16
C ASN A 503 26.00 -7.87 49.04
N GLU A 504 25.57 -9.09 49.37
CA GLU A 504 25.07 -10.02 48.38
C GLU A 504 23.75 -9.57 47.78
N LYS A 505 23.80 -9.28 46.47
CA LYS A 505 22.61 -9.02 45.69
C LYS A 505 21.91 -10.35 45.45
N LEU A 506 20.63 -10.45 45.82
CA LEU A 506 19.73 -11.45 45.27
C LEU A 506 19.81 -11.37 43.74
N VAL A 507 20.54 -12.30 43.13
CA VAL A 507 20.64 -12.37 41.67
C VAL A 507 19.26 -12.80 41.19
N LYS A 508 18.45 -11.81 40.80
CA LYS A 508 17.20 -12.04 40.09
C LYS A 508 17.58 -12.52 38.69
N GLY A 509 17.69 -13.83 38.52
CA GLY A 509 17.77 -14.43 37.20
C GLY A 509 16.36 -14.51 36.63
N SER A 510 16.09 -13.84 35.51
CA SER A 510 14.93 -14.18 34.70
C SER A 510 15.24 -15.45 33.91
N VAL A 511 14.31 -16.40 33.92
CA VAL A 511 14.36 -17.51 32.97
C VAL A 511 13.81 -16.98 31.66
N GLY A 512 14.67 -16.78 30.65
CA GLY A 512 14.24 -16.32 29.33
C GLY A 512 13.51 -17.42 28.58
N LEU A 513 12.19 -17.32 28.46
CA LEU A 513 11.36 -18.21 27.62
C LEU A 513 11.20 -17.60 26.22
N ASN A 514 12.34 -17.36 25.56
CA ASN A 514 12.39 -16.56 24.33
C ASN A 514 12.27 -17.39 23.04
N THR A 515 12.22 -18.72 23.16
CA THR A 515 12.19 -19.65 22.01
C THR A 515 11.12 -20.73 22.20
N PHE A 516 10.59 -21.28 21.11
CA PHE A 516 9.67 -22.41 21.17
C PHE A 516 10.27 -23.60 21.94
N LYS A 517 11.56 -23.87 21.73
CA LYS A 517 12.29 -24.87 22.51
C LYS A 517 12.21 -24.62 24.02
N SER A 518 12.53 -23.42 24.47
CA SER A 518 12.49 -23.09 25.90
C SER A 518 11.08 -23.18 26.50
N ILE A 519 10.05 -22.89 25.70
CA ILE A 519 8.64 -23.03 26.13
C ILE A 519 8.26 -24.52 26.20
N ASP A 520 8.69 -25.34 25.25
CA ASP A 520 8.48 -26.79 25.26
C ASP A 520 9.11 -27.45 26.48
N GLU A 521 10.38 -27.13 26.76
CA GLU A 521 11.14 -27.65 27.88
C GLU A 521 10.68 -27.12 29.24
N SER A 522 9.94 -26.00 29.28
CA SER A 522 9.49 -25.37 30.54
C SER A 522 8.44 -26.18 31.30
N GLY A 523 7.72 -27.08 30.61
CA GLY A 523 6.59 -27.82 31.18
C GLY A 523 5.37 -26.95 31.51
N LEU A 524 5.34 -25.69 31.08
CA LEU A 524 4.19 -24.81 31.23
C LEU A 524 3.01 -25.29 30.37
N ASP A 525 1.80 -25.17 30.92
CA ASP A 525 0.58 -25.32 30.13
C ASP A 525 0.50 -24.19 29.11
N VAL A 526 0.23 -24.55 27.85
CA VAL A 526 0.13 -23.60 26.75
C VAL A 526 -1.33 -23.45 26.36
N PHE A 527 -1.81 -22.22 26.43
CA PHE A 527 -3.15 -21.84 26.00
C PHE A 527 -3.04 -21.04 24.71
N CYS A 528 -3.89 -21.33 23.74
CA CYS A 528 -4.01 -20.52 22.53
C CYS A 528 -5.43 -20.66 21.98
N MET A 529 -5.89 -19.56 21.39
CA MET A 529 -7.21 -19.48 20.83
C MET A 529 -7.35 -20.48 19.68
N THR A 530 -8.45 -21.24 19.68
CA THR A 530 -8.71 -22.32 18.70
C THR A 530 -8.56 -21.86 17.24
N ALA A 531 -8.86 -20.59 16.96
CA ALA A 531 -8.72 -20.03 15.62
C ALA A 531 -7.26 -19.90 15.13
N TYR A 532 -6.29 -19.82 16.05
CA TYR A 532 -4.87 -19.63 15.75
C TYR A 532 -4.01 -20.87 16.02
N SER A 533 -4.58 -21.97 16.50
CA SER A 533 -3.81 -23.19 16.76
C SER A 533 -3.13 -23.70 15.49
N GLN A 534 -3.79 -23.55 14.35
CA GLN A 534 -3.31 -24.07 13.07
C GLN A 534 -2.10 -23.30 12.56
N THR A 535 -1.98 -22.02 12.91
CA THR A 535 -0.80 -21.21 12.59
C THR A 535 0.48 -21.77 13.22
N LEU A 536 0.39 -22.47 14.37
CA LEU A 536 1.57 -23.15 14.95
C LEU A 536 2.04 -24.34 14.12
N LEU A 537 1.16 -24.99 13.36
CA LEU A 537 1.50 -26.11 12.48
C LEU A 537 2.19 -25.64 11.18
N GLU A 538 1.86 -24.43 10.74
CA GLU A 538 2.45 -23.78 9.56
C GLU A 538 3.89 -23.34 9.81
N ILE A 539 4.26 -23.09 11.07
CA ILE A 539 5.64 -22.77 11.45
C ILE A 539 6.52 -24.02 11.24
N ASN A 540 7.58 -23.87 10.44
CA ASN A 540 8.57 -24.92 10.19
C ASN A 540 9.54 -25.11 11.37
N ASP A 541 9.01 -25.37 12.56
CA ASP A 541 9.76 -25.64 13.80
C ASP A 541 9.17 -26.87 14.50
N THR A 542 10.03 -27.85 14.83
CA THR A 542 9.64 -29.07 15.53
C THR A 542 9.06 -28.79 16.92
N TRP A 543 9.58 -27.80 17.64
CA TRP A 543 9.13 -27.40 18.97
C TRP A 543 7.77 -26.72 18.93
N ALA A 544 7.49 -25.92 17.88
CA ALA A 544 6.15 -25.36 17.67
C ALA A 544 5.09 -26.45 17.46
N LYS A 545 5.43 -27.49 16.70
CA LYS A 545 4.56 -28.67 16.50
C LYS A 545 4.34 -29.47 17.79
N ASN A 546 5.36 -29.63 18.62
CA ASN A 546 5.21 -30.26 19.95
C ASN A 546 4.30 -29.43 20.87
N ILE A 547 4.48 -28.11 20.88
CA ILE A 547 3.62 -27.19 21.63
C ILE A 547 2.16 -27.31 21.18
N HIS A 548 1.91 -27.41 19.87
CA HIS A 548 0.58 -27.60 19.33
C HIS A 548 -0.09 -28.90 19.85
N GLN A 549 0.65 -30.00 20.01
CA GLN A 549 0.09 -31.27 20.51
C GLN A 549 -0.34 -31.20 21.99
N ARG A 550 0.25 -30.30 22.78
CA ARG A 550 -0.04 -30.11 24.21
C ARG A 550 -0.85 -28.85 24.51
N LEU A 551 -1.27 -28.15 23.47
CA LEU A 551 -2.13 -26.97 23.53
C LEU A 551 -3.45 -27.28 24.25
N THR A 552 -3.84 -26.40 25.17
CA THR A 552 -5.23 -26.33 25.63
C THR A 552 -5.96 -25.25 24.82
N PRO A 553 -6.95 -25.62 23.98
CA PRO A 553 -7.66 -24.66 23.16
C PRO A 553 -8.55 -23.77 24.03
N THR A 554 -8.47 -22.47 23.80
CA THR A 554 -9.39 -21.47 24.38
C THR A 554 -10.25 -20.87 23.27
N TYR A 555 -11.37 -20.24 23.65
CA TYR A 555 -12.30 -19.66 22.67
C TYR A 555 -12.23 -18.15 22.59
N ASP A 556 -11.65 -17.52 23.61
CA ASP A 556 -11.52 -16.08 23.75
C ASP A 556 -10.13 -15.70 24.25
N GLN A 557 -9.62 -14.55 23.81
CA GLN A 557 -8.36 -13.99 24.27
C GLN A 557 -8.41 -13.67 25.76
N ASN A 558 -9.54 -13.19 26.28
CA ASN A 558 -9.69 -12.90 27.71
C ASN A 558 -9.65 -14.18 28.56
N GLU A 559 -10.22 -15.28 28.06
CA GLU A 559 -10.12 -16.61 28.70
C GLU A 559 -8.64 -17.05 28.75
N CYS A 560 -7.92 -16.91 27.63
CA CYS A 560 -6.49 -17.22 27.56
C CYS A 560 -5.65 -16.39 28.55
N MET A 561 -5.92 -15.08 28.67
CA MET A 561 -5.24 -14.19 29.61
C MET A 561 -5.62 -14.50 31.06
N THR A 562 -6.87 -14.84 31.32
CA THR A 562 -7.35 -15.21 32.66
C THR A 562 -6.70 -16.52 33.11
N ASP A 563 -6.62 -17.53 32.24
CA ASP A 563 -5.96 -18.80 32.51
C ASP A 563 -4.45 -18.58 32.77
N LEU A 564 -3.79 -17.77 31.94
CA LEU A 564 -2.38 -17.37 32.12
C LEU A 564 -2.14 -16.70 33.48
N MET A 565 -3.01 -15.75 33.86
CA MET A 565 -2.88 -14.96 35.10
C MET A 565 -3.28 -15.77 36.35
N SER A 566 -4.22 -16.70 36.22
CA SER A 566 -4.67 -17.54 37.33
C SER A 566 -3.59 -18.51 37.80
N GLY A 567 -2.56 -18.76 36.98
CA GLY A 567 -1.42 -19.61 37.30
C GLY A 567 -1.84 -21.01 37.75
N ASN A 568 -3.05 -21.43 37.39
CA ASN A 568 -3.67 -22.64 37.88
C ASN A 568 -3.40 -23.72 36.84
N PRO A 569 -2.34 -24.53 36.99
CA PRO A 569 -2.24 -25.73 36.19
C PRO A 569 -3.50 -26.51 36.51
N ARG A 570 -4.35 -26.76 35.51
CA ARG A 570 -5.37 -27.80 35.66
C ARG A 570 -4.56 -29.07 35.90
N ARG A 571 -4.32 -29.40 37.19
CA ARG A 571 -3.78 -30.68 37.62
C ARG A 571 -4.48 -31.72 36.77
N LYS A 572 -3.73 -32.36 35.87
CA LYS A 572 -4.19 -33.54 35.15
C LYS A 572 -4.91 -34.38 36.19
N ARG A 573 -6.22 -34.56 36.01
CA ARG A 573 -6.94 -35.62 36.72
C ARG A 573 -6.26 -36.89 36.26
N GLU A 574 -5.30 -37.36 37.04
CA GLU A 574 -4.86 -38.74 37.00
C GLU A 574 -6.13 -39.57 37.21
N THR A 575 -6.59 -40.12 36.10
CA THR A 575 -7.65 -41.11 36.07
C THR A 575 -7.02 -42.37 36.63
N TYR A 576 -7.50 -42.77 37.81
CA TYR A 576 -7.23 -44.08 38.41
C TYR A 576 -7.80 -45.21 37.56
#